data_AF-A0A1P8N0G7-F1
#
_entry.id   AF-A0A1P8N0G7-F1
#
_cell.length_a   1.000
_cell.length_b   1.000
_cell.length_c   1.000
_cell.angle_alpha   90.00
_cell.angle_beta   90.00
_cell.angle_gamma   90.00
#
_symmetry.space_group_name_H-M   'P 1'
#
loop_
_entity.id
_entity.type
_entity.pdbx_description
1 polymer ?
#
loop_
_entity_poly.entity_id
_entity_poly.type
_entity_poly.pdbx_seq_one_letter_code
_entity_poly.pdbx_strand_id
1 'polypeptide(L)' 'MAAFDTTRPAYGAAPVAGQFKGFVSNLIAQVAAWNDARLTRNALNALTDRELEDIGLVRGDIDEVANRH' A
#
# COMPACT_ATOMS: atom_id res chain seq x y z
N MET A 1 14.93 12.10 49.28
CA MET A 1 15.56 10.84 48.84
C MET A 1 14.59 10.15 47.89
N ALA A 2 15.09 9.79 46.70
CA ALA A 2 14.67 8.76 45.73
C ALA A 2 13.16 8.45 45.54
N ALA A 3 12.62 8.22 44.34
CA ALA A 3 13.13 8.23 42.98
C ALA A 3 11.86 8.23 42.09
N PHE A 4 11.86 9.00 41.01
CA PHE A 4 10.87 8.83 39.95
C PHE A 4 11.19 7.53 39.24
N ASP A 5 10.54 6.43 39.63
CA ASP A 5 10.59 5.17 38.91
C ASP A 5 9.65 5.27 37.70
N THR A 6 10.06 6.09 36.73
CA THR A 6 9.57 5.90 35.36
C THR A 6 10.39 4.76 34.80
N THR A 7 9.80 3.56 34.76
CA THR A 7 10.25 2.48 33.87
C THR A 7 10.19 3.01 32.45
N ARG A 8 11.28 3.66 32.03
CA ARG A 8 11.51 4.05 30.64
C ARG A 8 11.86 2.74 29.92
N PRO A 9 11.00 2.18 29.05
CA PRO A 9 11.47 1.12 28.19
C PRO A 9 12.66 1.68 27.42
N ALA A 10 13.77 0.95 27.48
CA ALA A 10 15.03 1.33 26.90
C ALA A 10 14.91 1.48 25.38
N TYR A 11 14.47 2.66 24.93
CA TYR A 11 14.70 3.20 23.59
C TYR A 11 16.20 3.56 23.47
N GLY A 12 17.08 2.59 23.66
CA GLY A 12 18.51 2.82 23.84
C GLY A 12 19.39 2.31 22.70
N ALA A 13 18.96 1.32 21.90
CA ALA A 13 19.84 0.72 20.88
C ALA A 13 19.13 0.14 19.64
N ALA A 14 17.85 0.46 19.42
CA ALA A 14 17.10 0.04 18.23
C ALA A 14 16.22 1.10 17.51
N PRO A 15 16.36 2.44 17.68
CA PRO A 15 15.49 3.35 16.93
C PRO A 15 15.79 3.37 15.43
N VAL A 16 17.07 3.35 15.03
CA VAL A 16 17.45 3.58 13.63
C VAL A 16 17.18 2.36 12.75
N ALA A 17 17.49 1.14 13.21
CA ALA A 17 17.28 -0.07 12.43
C ALA A 17 15.77 -0.38 12.22
N GLY A 18 14.94 -0.13 13.24
CA GLY A 18 13.48 -0.29 13.13
C GLY A 18 12.83 0.74 12.20
N GLN A 19 13.28 1.99 12.26
CA GLN A 19 12.81 3.06 11.37
C GLN A 19 13.21 2.82 9.92
N PHE A 20 14.45 2.41 9.67
CA PHE A 20 14.91 2.06 8.31
C PHE A 20 14.15 0.88 7.74
N LYS A 21 13.92 -0.17 8.55
CA LYS A 21 13.11 -1.32 8.13
C LYS A 21 11.68 -0.89 7.78
N GLY A 22 11.06 -0.02 8.59
CA GLY A 22 9.72 0.52 8.34
C GLY A 22 9.65 1.38 7.06
N PHE A 23 10.67 2.20 6.80
CA PHE A 23 10.75 3.02 5.60
C PHE A 23 10.87 2.17 4.33
N VAL A 24 11.77 1.18 4.32
CA VAL A 24 11.94 0.27 3.18
C VAL A 24 10.66 -0.54 2.94
N SER A 25 10.01 -1.05 3.99
CA SER A 25 8.74 -1.77 3.82
C SER A 25 7.63 -0.88 3.25
N ASN A 26 7.57 0.39 3.64
CA ASN A 26 6.57 1.32 3.13
C ASN A 26 6.82 1.66 1.66
N LEU A 27 8.08 1.84 1.25
CA LEU A 27 8.44 2.04 -0.16
C LEU A 27 8.07 0.83 -1.01
N ILE A 28 8.38 -0.39 -0.54
CA ILE A 28 8.01 -1.62 -1.25
C ILE A 28 6.49 -1.73 -1.38
N ALA A 29 5.74 -1.45 -0.31
CA ALA A 29 4.28 -1.48 -0.33
C ALA A 29 3.70 -0.47 -1.34
N GLN A 30 4.23 0.75 -1.41
CA GLN A 30 3.81 1.75 -2.39
C GLN A 30 4.11 1.32 -3.83
N VAL A 31 5.29 0.77 -4.09
CA VAL A 31 5.64 0.28 -5.43
C VAL A 31 4.76 -0.91 -5.83
N ALA A 32 4.48 -1.81 -4.88
CA ALA A 32 3.58 -2.93 -5.10
C ALA A 32 2.16 -2.46 -5.44
N ALA A 33 1.60 -1.52 -4.66
CA ALA A 33 0.28 -0.94 -4.91
C ALA A 33 0.22 -0.22 -6.27
N TRP A 34 1.27 0.51 -6.65
CA TRP A 34 1.33 1.14 -7.97
C TRP A 34 1.37 0.12 -9.12
N ASN A 35 2.10 -0.98 -8.93
CA ASN A 35 2.17 -2.06 -9.91
C ASN A 35 0.80 -2.74 -10.05
N ASP A 36 0.16 -3.07 -8.93
CA ASP A 36 -1.15 -3.72 -8.91
C ASP A 36 -2.22 -2.84 -9.59
N ALA A 37 -2.20 -1.54 -9.31
CA ALA A 37 -3.05 -0.57 -10.00
C ALA A 37 -2.82 -0.58 -11.52
N ARG A 38 -1.56 -0.56 -11.96
CA ARG A 38 -1.21 -0.60 -13.39
C ARG A 38 -1.61 -1.92 -14.04
N LEU A 39 -1.43 -3.04 -13.34
CA LEU A 39 -1.75 -4.37 -13.84
C LEU A 39 -3.28 -4.53 -13.98
N THR A 40 -4.03 -4.10 -12.98
CA THR A 40 -5.50 -4.06 -12.98
C THR A 40 -6.00 -3.19 -14.13
N ARG A 41 -5.44 -1.98 -14.29
CA ARG A 41 -5.78 -1.09 -15.40
C ARG A 41 -5.54 -1.75 -16.76
N ASN A 42 -4.41 -2.41 -16.94
CA ASN A 42 -4.08 -3.07 -18.20
C ASN A 42 -5.00 -4.27 -18.47
N ALA A 43 -5.29 -5.07 -17.44
CA ALA A 43 -6.19 -6.21 -17.54
C ALA A 43 -7.60 -5.77 -17.94
N LEU A 44 -8.16 -4.76 -17.24
CA LEU A 44 -9.46 -4.19 -17.55
C LEU A 44 -9.53 -3.53 -18.93
N ASN A 45 -8.45 -2.86 -19.37
CA ASN A 45 -8.40 -2.29 -20.71
C ASN A 45 -8.31 -3.34 -21.83
N ALA A 46 -7.78 -4.53 -21.55
CA ALA A 46 -7.70 -5.62 -22.52
C ALA A 46 -9.04 -6.31 -22.77
N LEU A 47 -10.00 -6.22 -21.84
CA LEU A 47 -11.37 -6.72 -21.99
C LEU A 47 -12.16 -5.87 -22.99
N THR A 48 -13.09 -6.47 -23.71
CA THR A 48 -14.03 -5.77 -24.62
C THR A 48 -15.13 -5.04 -23.83
N ASP A 49 -15.85 -4.12 -24.48
CA ASP A 49 -16.93 -3.37 -23.79
C ASP A 49 -18.01 -4.27 -23.22
N ARG A 50 -18.33 -5.35 -23.95
CA ARG A 50 -19.30 -6.34 -23.51
C ARG A 50 -18.81 -7.15 -22.31
N GLU A 51 -17.54 -7.53 -22.29
CA GLU A 51 -16.97 -8.26 -21.15
C GLU A 51 -16.88 -7.37 -19.90
N LEU A 52 -16.66 -6.07 -20.05
CA LEU A 52 -16.78 -5.12 -18.94
C LEU A 52 -18.23 -4.99 -18.46
N GLU A 53 -19.19 -4.93 -19.39
CA GLU A 53 -20.62 -4.88 -19.06
C GLU A 53 -21.09 -6.14 -18.32
N ASP A 54 -20.56 -7.31 -18.69
CA ASP A 54 -20.86 -8.59 -18.02
C ASP A 54 -20.45 -8.60 -16.53
N ILE A 55 -19.39 -7.85 -16.18
CA ILE A 55 -18.96 -7.65 -14.78
C ILE A 55 -19.51 -6.35 -14.17
N GLY A 56 -20.39 -5.64 -14.88
CA GLY A 56 -21.05 -4.42 -14.41
C GLY A 56 -20.15 -3.19 -14.34
N LEU A 57 -19.09 -3.12 -15.16
CA LEU A 57 -18.17 -1.98 -15.25
C LEU A 57 -18.28 -1.27 -16.60
N VAL A 58 -17.94 0.01 -16.62
CA VAL A 58 -17.69 0.76 -17.86
C VAL A 58 -16.24 1.24 -17.95
N ARG A 59 -15.79 1.63 -19.15
CA ARG A 59 -14.42 2.14 -19.38
C ARG A 59 -14.01 3.25 -18.40
N GLY A 60 -14.96 4.10 -18.00
CA GLY A 60 -14.73 5.19 -17.05
C GLY A 60 -14.38 4.73 -15.63
N ASP A 61 -14.86 3.55 -15.22
CA ASP A 61 -14.66 3.03 -13.86
C ASP A 61 -13.29 2.37 -13.69
N ILE A 62 -12.61 2.02 -14.79
CA ILE A 62 -11.33 1.32 -14.78
C ILE A 62 -10.30 2.06 -13.92
N ASP A 63 -10.25 3.38 -14.04
CA ASP A 63 -9.30 4.19 -13.28
C ASP A 63 -9.66 4.26 -11.79
N GLU A 64 -10.95 4.23 -11.42
CA GLU A 64 -11.37 4.15 -10.02
C GLU A 64 -11.00 2.78 -9.42
N VAL A 65 -11.34 1.70 -10.13
CA VAL A 65 -11.09 0.32 -9.67
C VAL A 65 -9.59 0.05 -9.54
N ALA A 66 -8.79 0.49 -10.52
CA ALA A 66 -7.34 0.34 -10.49
C ALA A 66 -6.68 1.08 -9.31
N ASN A 67 -7.23 2.19 -8.85
CA ASN A 67 -6.63 2.97 -7.76
C ASN A 67 -7.22 2.64 -6.37
N ARG A 68 -8.15 1.68 -6.27
CA ARG A 68 -8.75 1.25 -5.01
C ARG A 68 -7.86 0.21 -4.33
N HIS A 69 -6.83 0.66 -3.62
CA HIS A 69 -5.95 -0.17 -2.76
C HIS A 69 -5.94 0.31 -1.31
#